data_AF-A0AAU5GXH0-F1
#
_entry.id   AF-A0AAU5GXH0-F1
#
_cell.length_a   1.000
_cell.length_b   1.000
_cell.length_c   1.000
_cell.angle_alpha   90.00
_cell.angle_beta   90.00
_cell.angle_gamma   90.00
#
_symmetry.space_group_name_H-M   'P 1'
#
loop_
_entity.id
_entity.type
_entity.pdbx_description
1 polymer ?
#
loop_
_entity_poly.entity_id
_entity_poly.type
_entity_poly.pdbx_seq_one_letter_code
_entity_poly.pdbx_strand_id
1 'polypeptide(L)' 'MTADAQTDEPRAECVLCREPTEYPESRRGITLCPVCEWQEAQRTACSG' A
#
# COMPACT_ATOMS: atom_id res chain seq x y z
N MET A 1 18.03 8.08 20.25
CA MET A 1 18.42 7.76 18.86
C MET A 1 18.25 6.25 18.76
N THR A 2 17.15 5.67 18.29
CA THR A 2 16.59 5.78 16.93
C THR A 2 15.18 5.17 16.93
N ALA A 3 14.17 5.89 16.43
CA ALA A 3 12.80 5.37 16.32
C ALA A 3 12.06 5.89 15.07
N ASP A 4 12.80 6.34 14.05
CA ASP A 4 12.22 6.79 12.77
C ASP A 4 13.14 6.35 11.62
N ALA A 5 13.31 5.03 11.48
CA ALA A 5 13.97 4.45 10.30
C ALA A 5 12.99 4.23 9.14
N GLN A 6 11.68 4.40 9.38
CA GLN A 6 10.62 4.08 8.41
C GLN A 6 10.39 5.19 7.36
N THR A 7 10.97 6.37 7.56
CA THR A 7 10.86 7.50 6.61
C THR A 7 11.94 7.47 5.52
N ASP A 8 13.07 6.79 5.77
CA ASP A 8 14.17 6.64 4.80
C ASP A 8 13.98 5.40 3.90
N GLU A 9 13.16 4.44 4.32
CA GLU A 9 12.87 3.26 3.50
C GLU A 9 12.05 3.65 2.25
N PRO A 10 12.44 3.13 1.07
CA PRO A 10 11.67 3.35 -0.13
C PRO A 10 10.23 2.85 0.06
N ARG A 11 9.29 3.66 -0.43
CA ARG A 11 7.86 3.33 -0.38
C ARG A 11 7.58 2.20 -1.37
N ALA A 12 6.78 1.23 -0.95
CA ALA A 12 6.34 0.16 -1.83
C ALA A 12 5.59 0.74 -3.02
N GLU A 13 5.80 0.19 -4.20
CA GLU A 13 5.07 0.58 -5.41
C GLU A 13 3.80 -0.27 -5.55
N CYS A 14 2.66 0.39 -5.77
CA CYS A 14 1.40 -0.32 -6.00
C CYS A 14 1.43 -1.07 -7.34
N VAL A 15 1.11 -2.38 -7.35
CA VAL A 15 1.14 -3.15 -8.60
C VAL A 15 0.04 -2.78 -9.61
N LEU A 16 -0.98 -2.02 -9.19
CA LEU A 16 -2.08 -1.56 -10.07
C LEU A 16 -1.83 -0.17 -10.66
N CYS A 17 -1.55 0.83 -9.83
CA CYS A 17 -1.37 2.21 -10.29
C CYS A 17 0.10 2.63 -10.45
N ARG A 18 1.05 1.82 -9.95
CA ARG A 18 2.49 2.11 -9.91
C ARG A 18 2.87 3.40 -9.19
N GLU A 19 2.03 3.84 -8.28
CA GLU A 19 2.32 4.97 -7.41
C GLU A 19 2.97 4.48 -6.11
N PRO A 20 3.89 5.27 -5.54
CA PRO A 20 4.45 4.98 -4.22
C PRO A 20 3.35 5.02 -3.17
N THR A 21 3.26 3.96 -2.38
CA THR A 21 2.25 3.82 -1.34
C THR A 21 2.65 4.56 -0.06
N GLU A 22 1.74 4.64 0.91
CA GLU A 22 2.07 5.13 2.26
C GLU A 22 2.94 4.15 3.05
N TYR A 23 3.10 2.91 2.58
CA TYR A 23 3.80 1.84 3.28
C TYR A 23 5.24 1.67 2.77
N PRO A 24 6.19 1.34 3.67
CA PRO A 24 7.56 1.00 3.26
C PRO A 24 7.60 -0.37 2.56
N GLU A 25 8.58 -0.57 1.67
CA GLU A 25 8.81 -1.85 0.97
C GLU A 25 9.02 -3.05 1.93
N SER A 26 9.53 -2.81 3.14
CA SER A 26 9.65 -3.85 4.18
C SER A 26 8.31 -4.37 4.71
N ARG A 27 7.18 -3.70 4.43
CA ARG A 27 5.87 -4.11 4.91
C ARG A 27 5.38 -5.34 4.16
N ARG A 28 5.71 -6.52 4.69
CA ARG A 28 5.32 -7.81 4.11
C ARG A 28 3.80 -7.97 4.05
N GLY A 29 3.31 -8.45 2.91
CA GLY A 29 1.91 -8.85 2.72
C GLY A 29 1.00 -7.81 2.08
N ILE A 30 1.48 -6.59 1.81
CA ILE A 30 0.72 -5.57 1.10
C ILE A 30 1.32 -5.38 -0.29
N THR A 31 0.54 -5.69 -1.33
CA THR A 31 0.92 -5.51 -2.74
C THR A 31 0.15 -4.37 -3.41
N LEU A 32 -0.92 -3.87 -2.76
CA LEU A 32 -1.77 -2.78 -3.24
C LEU A 32 -1.65 -1.56 -2.34
N CYS A 33 -1.77 -0.37 -2.92
CA CYS A 33 -1.97 0.83 -2.11
C CYS A 33 -3.34 0.79 -1.40
N PRO A 34 -3.48 1.47 -0.25
CA PRO A 34 -4.73 1.46 0.52
C PRO A 34 -5.94 1.97 -0.28
N VAL A 35 -5.73 2.86 -1.25
CA VAL A 35 -6.77 3.31 -2.18
C VAL A 35 -7.25 2.16 -3.07
N CYS A 36 -6.33 1.45 -3.72
CA CYS A 36 -6.66 0.32 -4.58
C CYS A 36 -7.29 -0.84 -3.78
N GLU A 37 -6.78 -1.12 -2.58
CA GLU A 37 -7.35 -2.14 -1.69
C GLU A 37 -8.82 -1.82 -1.37
N TRP A 38 -9.12 -0.59 -0.97
CA TRP A 38 -10.50 -0.17 -0.70
C TRP A 38 -11.38 -0.20 -1.96
N GLN A 39 -10.85 0.17 -3.12
CA GLN A 39 -11.61 0.08 -4.36
C GLN A 39 -11.97 -1.37 -4.72
N GLU A 40 -11.05 -2.32 -4.58
CA GLU A 40 -11.32 -3.75 -4.83
C GLU A 40 -12.34 -4.31 -3.81
N ALA A 41 -12.20 -3.94 -2.54
CA ALA A 41 -13.16 -4.30 -1.49
C ALA A 41 -14.56 -3.76 -1.78
N GLN A 42 -14.68 -2.48 -2.18
CA GLN A 42 -15.96 -1.88 -2.56
C GLN A 42 -16.54 -2.48 -3.82
N ARG A 43 -15.74 -2.75 -4.85
CA ARG A 43 -16.22 -3.42 -6.06
C ARG A 43 -16.83 -4.76 -5.72
N THR A 44 -16.18 -5.51 -4.84
CA THR A 44 -16.72 -6.80 -4.36
C THR A 44 -18.01 -6.61 -3.58
N ALA A 45 -18.10 -5.58 -2.72
CA ALA A 45 -19.29 -5.29 -1.94
C ALA A 45 -20.49 -4.79 -2.77
N CYS A 46 -20.26 -4.03 -3.85
CA CYS A 46 -21.30 -3.43 -4.69
C CYS A 46 -21.68 -4.27 -5.92
N SER A 47 -21.02 -5.41 -6.19
CA SER A 47 -21.34 -6.29 -7.33
C SER A 47 -22.33 -7.42 -6.98
N GLY A 48 -23.06 -7.28 -5.87
CA GLY A 48 -24.03 -8.25 -5.35
C GLY A 48 -25.46 -8.00 -5.80
#